data_AF-A0A251Q3H9-F1
#
_entry.id   AF-A0A251Q3H9-F1
#
_cell.length_a   1.000
_cell.length_b   1.000
_cell.length_c   1.000
_cell.angle_alpha   90.00
_cell.angle_beta   90.00
_cell.angle_gamma   90.00
#
_symmetry.space_group_name_H-M   'P 1'
#
loop_
_entity.id
_entity.type
_entity.pdbx_description
1 polymer ?
#
loop_
_entity_poly.entity_id
_entity_poly.type
_entity_poly.pdbx_seq_one_letter_code
_entity_poly.pdbx_strand_id
1 'polypeptide(L)'
;MSSVRAAEREMHRGEDEDDERRRQRKLEEALEVKSLRRIISAYLNYPEAAEEDVRRYERSFKILPPSHKALLSHYPLKFQRLRRCISVNSYFIFSMLQAFEPPLDLSQDMDVRDGPHLERVSYNHDVSGVKSVSSSQSNSTSERMHISNSDQACCGEGSSAVCSTPIGVTTKKEVNNEGHCDCITERHTSGREYNREMHNCDGNDAIDSNGDVSSPTRTWLDPSLQLHVPLVDVDKVRCIVRNIVRDWAAEGQKERDQCYKPILEELDSLFADRSKESPPACLVPGAGLGRLALEISCLGFISQGNEFSYYMMICSSFILNHSRTAGEWTIYPWIHSNCNSLSDSDQLRPVSVPDIHPASAGITEGFSMCGGDFVEVYNDPNQVGVWDAVVTCFFIDTAHNIVEYIEIISRILKDGGVWINMGPLLYHFAEMYGQDDEMSIELSLEDVKRVALHYGFHFEKERTIETTYTTNPKSMMQNRYNAAFWTMRKRSAIATEQATP
;
A
#
# COMPACT_ATOMS: atom_id res chain seq x y z
N MET A 1 59.76 -11.72 22.98
CA MET A 1 59.58 -11.54 21.52
C MET A 1 58.39 -12.33 20.95
N SER A 2 58.03 -13.53 21.46
CA SER A 2 56.88 -14.30 20.97
C SER A 2 55.51 -13.66 21.28
N SER A 3 55.32 -13.14 22.50
CA SER A 3 54.05 -12.52 22.94
C SER A 3 53.75 -11.17 22.25
N VAL A 4 54.77 -10.38 21.90
CA VAL A 4 54.58 -9.10 21.19
C VAL A 4 54.13 -9.33 19.74
N ARG A 5 54.69 -10.34 19.06
CA ARG A 5 54.29 -10.70 17.68
C ARG A 5 52.90 -11.33 17.60
N ALA A 6 52.39 -11.92 18.67
CA ALA A 6 51.02 -12.43 18.74
C ALA A 6 50.01 -11.28 18.89
N ALA A 7 50.31 -10.32 19.79
CA ALA A 7 49.50 -9.13 19.98
C ALA A 7 49.48 -8.22 18.73
N GLU A 8 50.60 -8.05 18.03
CA GLU A 8 50.66 -7.32 16.76
C GLU A 8 49.84 -7.99 15.65
N ARG A 9 49.76 -9.34 15.63
CA ARG A 9 48.94 -10.08 14.66
C ARG A 9 47.45 -10.01 14.98
N GLU A 10 47.06 -10.04 16.26
CA GLU A 10 45.65 -9.86 16.67
C GLU A 10 45.17 -8.42 16.43
N MET A 11 46.03 -7.43 16.68
CA MET A 11 45.74 -6.03 16.41
C MET A 11 45.57 -5.75 14.91
N HIS A 12 46.47 -6.26 14.07
CA HIS A 12 46.38 -6.09 12.62
C HIS A 12 45.17 -6.81 12.02
N ARG A 13 44.79 -7.97 12.58
CA ARG A 13 43.59 -8.72 12.18
C ARG A 13 42.29 -8.00 12.58
N GLY A 14 42.30 -7.28 13.72
CA GLY A 14 41.20 -6.40 14.11
C GLY A 14 41.08 -5.15 13.23
N GLU A 15 42.20 -4.56 12.81
CA GLU A 15 42.22 -3.44 11.85
C GLU A 15 41.69 -3.86 10.47
N ASP A 16 42.06 -5.03 9.97
CA ASP A 16 41.56 -5.58 8.70
C ASP A 16 40.04 -5.89 8.75
N GLU A 17 39.53 -6.41 9.87
CA GLU A 17 38.10 -6.66 10.06
C GLU A 17 37.27 -5.36 10.15
N ASP A 18 37.82 -4.32 10.79
CA ASP A 18 37.17 -3.02 10.88
C ASP A 18 37.18 -2.26 9.53
N ASP A 19 38.25 -2.39 8.76
CA ASP A 19 38.33 -1.85 7.40
C ASP A 19 37.36 -2.56 6.45
N GLU A 20 37.20 -3.88 6.56
CA GLU A 20 36.23 -4.63 5.77
C GLU A 20 34.79 -4.26 6.12
N ARG A 21 34.45 -4.16 7.41
CA ARG A 21 33.14 -3.64 7.85
C ARG A 21 32.87 -2.23 7.36
N ARG A 22 33.91 -1.39 7.31
CA ARG A 22 33.79 -0.02 6.79
C ARG A 22 33.55 -0.01 5.27
N ARG A 23 34.18 -0.91 4.51
CA ARG A 23 33.94 -1.07 3.07
C ARG A 23 32.53 -1.57 2.80
N GLN A 24 32.08 -2.56 3.57
CA GLN A 24 30.72 -3.11 3.46
C GLN A 24 29.65 -2.04 3.69
N ARG A 25 29.75 -1.26 4.78
CA ARG A 25 28.81 -0.16 5.05
C ARG A 25 28.76 0.88 3.92
N LYS A 26 29.92 1.22 3.34
CA LYS A 26 29.96 2.14 2.19
C LYS A 26 29.30 1.55 0.95
N LEU A 27 29.41 0.24 0.74
CA LEU A 27 28.76 -0.44 -0.37
C LEU A 27 27.23 -0.46 -0.17
N GLU A 28 26.76 -0.78 1.03
CA GLU A 28 25.34 -0.74 1.40
C GLU A 28 24.75 0.66 1.22
N GLU A 29 25.43 1.70 1.73
CA GLU A 29 25.03 3.09 1.55
C GLU A 29 24.96 3.48 0.06
N ALA A 30 25.94 3.06 -0.75
CA ALA A 30 25.93 3.31 -2.19
C ALA A 30 24.78 2.58 -2.92
N LEU A 31 24.47 1.35 -2.52
CA LEU A 31 23.32 0.60 -3.05
C LEU A 31 21.99 1.24 -2.66
N GLU A 32 21.90 1.74 -1.43
CA GLU A 32 20.73 2.46 -0.92
C GLU A 32 20.53 3.78 -1.68
N VAL A 33 21.58 4.58 -1.88
CA VAL A 33 21.55 5.79 -2.72
C VAL A 33 21.09 5.46 -4.14
N LYS A 34 21.62 4.39 -4.73
CA LYS A 34 21.22 3.94 -6.08
C LYS A 34 19.73 3.55 -6.12
N SER A 35 19.25 2.83 -5.10
CA SER A 35 17.84 2.46 -4.96
C SER A 35 16.95 3.69 -4.82
N LEU A 36 17.32 4.62 -3.93
CA LEU A 36 16.59 5.86 -3.70
C LEU A 36 16.53 6.75 -4.96
N ARG A 37 17.65 6.91 -5.68
CA ARG A 37 17.67 7.61 -6.99
C ARG A 37 16.70 6.97 -7.99
N ARG A 38 16.66 5.62 -8.06
CA ARG A 38 15.72 4.88 -8.93
C ARG A 38 14.26 5.13 -8.54
N ILE A 39 13.96 5.16 -7.24
CA ILE A 39 12.59 5.40 -6.71
C ILE A 39 12.14 6.83 -6.97
N ILE A 40 13.00 7.83 -6.72
CA ILE A 40 12.73 9.23 -7.06
C ILE A 40 12.48 9.34 -8.58
N SER A 41 13.32 8.71 -9.39
CA SER A 41 13.14 8.67 -10.84
C SER A 41 11.78 8.06 -11.22
N ALA A 42 11.31 7.01 -10.54
CA ALA A 42 10.01 6.40 -10.78
C ALA A 42 8.85 7.37 -10.54
N TYR A 43 8.89 8.14 -9.44
CA TYR A 43 7.93 9.20 -9.17
C TYR A 43 7.97 10.30 -10.25
N LEU A 44 9.17 10.70 -10.69
CA LEU A 44 9.34 11.71 -11.74
C LEU A 44 8.80 11.27 -13.10
N ASN A 45 8.85 9.96 -13.39
CA ASN A 45 8.37 9.38 -14.65
C ASN A 45 6.87 9.04 -14.64
N TYR A 46 6.18 9.19 -13.50
CA TYR A 46 4.72 8.96 -13.41
C TYR A 46 3.89 9.66 -14.50
N PRO A 47 4.07 10.97 -14.78
CA PRO A 47 3.22 11.67 -15.73
C PRO A 47 3.36 11.13 -17.15
N GLU A 48 4.59 10.81 -17.55
CA GLU A 48 4.89 10.28 -18.88
C GLU A 48 4.35 8.86 -19.06
N ALA A 49 4.53 8.00 -18.07
CA ALA A 49 3.99 6.64 -18.09
C ALA A 49 2.45 6.63 -18.11
N ALA A 50 1.81 7.51 -17.35
CA ALA A 50 0.35 7.63 -17.33
C ALA A 50 -0.19 8.23 -18.65
N GLU A 51 0.53 9.18 -19.26
CA GLU A 51 0.18 9.73 -20.57
C GLU A 51 0.30 8.67 -21.68
N GLU A 52 1.30 7.78 -21.61
CA GLU A 52 1.44 6.70 -22.60
C GLU A 52 0.24 5.74 -22.59
N ASP A 53 -0.37 5.49 -21.43
CA ASP A 53 -1.63 4.76 -21.35
C ASP A 53 -2.76 5.46 -22.13
N VAL A 54 -2.89 6.78 -21.95
CA VAL A 54 -3.90 7.57 -22.67
C VAL A 54 -3.63 7.55 -24.17
N ARG A 55 -2.37 7.70 -24.60
CA ARG A 55 -1.98 7.60 -26.02
C ARG A 55 -2.28 6.23 -26.61
N ARG A 56 -2.08 5.15 -25.84
CA ARG A 56 -2.46 3.79 -26.25
C ARG A 56 -3.98 3.68 -26.46
N TYR A 57 -4.79 4.26 -25.57
CA TYR A 57 -6.25 4.29 -25.72
C TYR A 57 -6.67 5.11 -26.94
N GLU A 58 -6.04 6.25 -27.19
CA GLU A 58 -6.30 7.09 -28.37
C GLU A 58 -5.92 6.40 -29.67
N ARG A 59 -4.77 5.72 -29.72
CA ARG A 59 -4.36 4.91 -30.89
C ARG A 59 -5.42 3.85 -31.21
N SER A 60 -5.91 3.15 -30.17
CA SER A 60 -6.96 2.14 -30.31
C SER A 60 -8.29 2.75 -30.80
N PHE A 61 -8.65 3.93 -30.30
CA PHE A 61 -9.84 4.65 -30.77
C PHE A 61 -9.69 5.15 -32.22
N LYS A 62 -8.51 5.63 -32.62
CA LYS A 62 -8.22 6.16 -33.96
C LYS A 62 -8.37 5.12 -35.07
N ILE A 63 -8.13 3.84 -34.79
CA ILE A 63 -8.29 2.76 -35.77
C ILE A 63 -9.73 2.26 -35.92
N LEU A 64 -10.67 2.72 -35.08
CA LEU A 64 -12.07 2.33 -35.18
C LEU A 64 -12.73 2.83 -36.48
N PRO A 65 -13.70 2.09 -37.05
CA PRO A 65 -14.54 2.56 -38.14
C PRO A 65 -15.28 3.86 -37.78
N PRO A 66 -15.60 4.74 -38.76
CA PRO A 66 -16.31 5.99 -38.50
C PRO A 66 -17.66 5.82 -37.78
N SER A 67 -18.41 4.77 -38.12
CA SER A 67 -19.68 4.44 -37.47
C SER A 67 -19.52 4.13 -35.98
N HIS A 68 -18.46 3.42 -35.59
CA HIS A 68 -18.18 3.11 -34.19
C HIS A 68 -17.69 4.34 -33.42
N LYS A 69 -16.87 5.19 -34.06
CA LYS A 69 -16.45 6.47 -33.47
C LYS A 69 -17.63 7.40 -33.18
N ALA A 70 -18.65 7.40 -34.04
CA ALA A 70 -19.87 8.18 -33.83
C ALA A 70 -20.63 7.74 -32.55
N LEU A 71 -20.69 6.42 -32.29
CA LEU A 71 -21.29 5.88 -31.05
C LEU A 71 -20.48 6.25 -29.79
N LEU A 72 -19.17 6.43 -29.93
CA LEU A 72 -18.23 6.75 -28.86
C LEU A 72 -17.75 8.20 -28.93
N SER A 73 -18.60 9.12 -29.38
CA SER A 73 -18.24 10.53 -29.64
C SER A 73 -17.73 11.31 -28.42
N HIS A 74 -17.98 10.81 -27.21
CA HIS A 74 -17.49 11.38 -25.95
C HIS A 74 -16.05 11.01 -25.60
N TYR A 75 -15.45 10.00 -26.24
CA TYR A 75 -14.11 9.50 -25.90
C TYR A 75 -12.99 10.53 -26.02
N PRO A 76 -12.93 11.39 -27.05
CA PRO A 76 -11.93 12.45 -27.12
C PRO A 76 -11.94 13.36 -25.87
N LEU A 77 -13.14 13.71 -25.37
CA LEU A 77 -13.29 14.48 -24.14
C LEU A 77 -12.85 13.67 -22.92
N LYS A 78 -13.16 12.37 -22.86
CA LYS A 78 -12.66 11.46 -21.81
C LYS A 78 -11.14 11.48 -21.73
N PHE A 79 -10.44 11.36 -22.87
CA PHE A 79 -8.97 11.40 -22.90
C PHE A 79 -8.42 12.74 -22.41
N GLN A 80 -9.04 13.86 -22.78
CA GLN A 80 -8.66 15.17 -22.24
C GLN A 80 -8.85 15.25 -20.71
N ARG A 81 -9.94 14.68 -20.18
CA ARG A 81 -10.19 14.63 -18.74
C ARG A 81 -9.17 13.76 -18.01
N LEU A 82 -8.81 12.59 -18.56
CA LEU A 82 -7.75 11.74 -18.00
C LEU A 82 -6.43 12.50 -17.88
N ARG A 83 -6.04 13.26 -18.91
CA ARG A 83 -4.82 14.09 -18.86
C ARG A 83 -4.85 15.14 -17.75
N ARG A 84 -5.99 15.79 -17.53
CA ARG A 84 -6.16 16.74 -16.41
C ARG A 84 -5.99 16.03 -15.07
N CYS A 85 -6.56 14.84 -14.90
CA CYS A 85 -6.38 14.03 -13.69
C CYS A 85 -4.91 13.63 -13.49
N ILE A 86 -4.20 13.26 -14.56
CA ILE A 86 -2.76 12.97 -14.52
C ILE A 86 -1.98 14.20 -14.04
N SER A 87 -2.28 15.38 -14.57
CA SER A 87 -1.63 16.64 -14.13
C SER A 87 -1.86 16.92 -12.65
N VAL A 88 -3.06 16.69 -12.13
CA VAL A 88 -3.36 16.87 -10.69
C VAL A 88 -2.57 15.87 -9.83
N ASN A 89 -2.52 14.60 -10.22
CA ASN A 89 -1.72 13.61 -9.51
C ASN A 89 -0.21 13.93 -9.56
N SER A 90 0.25 14.43 -10.70
CA SER A 90 1.65 14.84 -10.91
C SER A 90 2.02 16.02 -10.01
N TYR A 91 1.11 16.98 -9.87
CA TYR A 91 1.28 18.10 -8.94
C TYR A 91 1.44 17.63 -7.51
N PHE A 92 0.56 16.74 -7.02
CA PHE A 92 0.70 16.12 -5.70
C PHE A 92 2.05 15.40 -5.53
N ILE A 93 2.43 14.56 -6.50
CA ILE A 93 3.70 13.80 -6.46
C ILE A 93 4.91 14.75 -6.43
N PHE A 94 4.90 15.83 -7.21
CA PHE A 94 6.02 16.77 -7.24
C PHE A 94 6.08 17.62 -5.98
N SER A 95 4.95 18.02 -5.40
CA SER A 95 4.93 18.66 -4.07
C SER A 95 5.50 17.75 -2.99
N MET A 96 5.16 16.46 -3.04
CA MET A 96 5.71 15.43 -2.15
C MET A 96 7.24 15.30 -2.32
N LEU A 97 7.74 15.19 -3.55
CA LEU A 97 9.17 15.10 -3.81
C LEU A 97 9.93 16.39 -3.43
N GLN A 98 9.31 17.56 -3.61
CA GLN A 98 9.93 18.84 -3.25
C GLN A 98 10.08 19.00 -1.74
N ALA A 99 9.16 18.43 -0.95
CA ALA A 99 9.22 18.42 0.50
C ALA A 99 10.12 17.29 1.05
N PHE A 100 10.49 16.31 0.23
CA PHE A 100 11.30 15.19 0.67
C PHE A 100 12.75 15.62 0.87
N GLU A 101 13.24 15.47 2.10
CA GLU A 101 14.64 15.61 2.47
C GLU A 101 15.27 14.22 2.54
N PRO A 102 16.11 13.82 1.56
CA PRO A 102 16.73 12.50 1.56
C PRO A 102 17.59 12.30 2.81
N PRO A 103 17.55 11.12 3.45
CA PRO A 103 18.40 10.82 4.61
C PRO A 103 19.88 10.65 4.23
N LEU A 104 20.17 10.55 2.93
CA LEU A 104 21.50 10.29 2.37
C LEU A 104 21.90 11.38 1.38
N ASP A 105 23.21 11.63 1.27
CA ASP A 105 23.76 12.58 0.30
C ASP A 105 23.71 12.00 -1.12
N LEU A 106 22.70 12.42 -1.88
CA LEU A 106 22.50 11.99 -3.26
C LEU A 106 23.48 12.63 -4.25
N SER A 107 24.37 13.53 -3.84
CA SER A 107 25.33 14.19 -4.76
C SER A 107 26.58 13.37 -5.07
N GLN A 108 26.82 12.29 -4.32
CA GLN A 108 28.00 11.46 -4.51
C GLN A 108 27.80 10.51 -5.70
N ASP A 109 28.43 10.82 -6.83
CA ASP A 109 28.64 9.83 -7.89
C ASP A 109 29.71 8.84 -7.44
N MET A 110 29.28 7.79 -6.75
CA MET A 110 30.15 6.66 -6.44
C MET A 110 30.31 5.84 -7.72
N ASP A 111 31.28 6.25 -8.53
CA ASP A 111 31.84 5.54 -9.68
C ASP A 111 32.49 4.25 -9.12
N VAL A 112 31.69 3.21 -8.83
CA VAL A 112 32.17 1.87 -8.48
C VAL A 112 32.81 1.30 -9.74
N ARG A 113 34.04 1.73 -10.04
CA ARG A 113 34.85 1.16 -11.11
C ARG A 113 35.25 -0.24 -10.67
N ASP A 114 34.76 -1.23 -11.39
CA ASP A 114 35.28 -2.59 -11.38
C ASP A 114 36.80 -2.55 -11.58
N GLY A 115 37.56 -2.79 -10.51
CA GLY A 115 39.01 -2.90 -10.56
C GLY A 115 39.42 -4.21 -11.25
N PRO A 116 40.47 -4.23 -12.09
CA PRO A 116 40.86 -5.43 -12.81
C PRO A 116 41.76 -6.28 -11.92
N HIS A 117 41.19 -7.06 -10.99
CA HIS A 117 41.79 -8.27 -10.41
C HIS A 117 40.88 -8.87 -9.33
N LEU A 118 39.72 -9.39 -9.72
CA LEU A 118 39.04 -10.42 -8.93
C LEU A 118 38.29 -11.35 -9.88
N GLU A 119 39.02 -12.36 -10.38
CA GLU A 119 38.35 -13.53 -10.95
C GLU A 119 37.69 -14.29 -9.79
N ARG A 120 36.37 -14.45 -9.93
CA ARG A 120 35.53 -15.50 -9.33
C ARG A 120 34.98 -15.24 -7.92
N VAL A 121 34.10 -14.24 -7.82
CA VAL A 121 32.89 -14.31 -7.00
C VAL A 121 31.73 -13.91 -7.91
N SER A 122 30.66 -14.73 -7.95
CA SER A 122 29.52 -14.54 -8.86
C SER A 122 29.00 -13.11 -8.81
N TYR A 123 29.08 -12.43 -9.95
CA TYR A 123 28.20 -11.31 -10.26
C TYR A 123 26.77 -11.82 -10.19
N ASN A 124 25.97 -11.29 -9.26
CA ASN A 124 24.52 -11.21 -9.34
C ASN A 124 24.01 -10.34 -8.17
N HIS A 125 23.96 -9.03 -8.41
CA HIS A 125 22.98 -8.14 -7.79
C HIS A 125 22.42 -7.24 -8.92
N ASP A 126 21.83 -7.90 -9.91
CA ASP A 126 20.87 -7.25 -10.77
C ASP A 126 19.58 -7.09 -9.97
N VAL A 127 19.21 -5.85 -9.65
CA VAL A 127 17.86 -5.52 -9.15
C VAL A 127 16.93 -5.64 -10.33
N SER A 128 16.57 -6.88 -10.58
CA SER A 128 16.05 -7.40 -11.82
C SER A 128 14.53 -7.28 -11.86
N GLY A 129 14.02 -7.13 -13.08
CA GLY A 129 12.71 -6.56 -13.38
C GLY A 129 11.57 -7.20 -12.62
N VAL A 130 11.03 -6.45 -11.66
CA VAL A 130 9.71 -6.66 -11.11
C VAL A 130 8.75 -6.74 -12.31
N LYS A 131 8.06 -7.85 -12.49
CA LYS A 131 6.75 -7.81 -13.13
C LYS A 131 5.80 -7.82 -11.96
N SER A 132 5.21 -6.67 -11.65
CA SER A 132 4.05 -6.65 -10.78
C SER A 132 2.96 -7.43 -11.50
N VAL A 133 2.72 -8.66 -11.06
CA VAL A 133 1.44 -9.32 -11.25
C VAL A 133 0.43 -8.43 -10.54
N SER A 134 -0.16 -7.51 -11.31
CA SER A 134 -1.48 -7.02 -11.00
C SER A 134 -2.33 -8.24 -10.70
N SER A 135 -2.91 -8.32 -9.51
CA SER A 135 -3.93 -9.33 -9.22
C SER A 135 -4.97 -9.30 -10.35
N SER A 136 -4.91 -10.35 -11.16
CA SER A 136 -5.77 -10.76 -12.26
C SER A 136 -6.05 -9.74 -13.39
N GLN A 137 -5.19 -9.74 -14.42
CA GLN A 137 -5.66 -9.57 -15.81
C GLN A 137 -5.89 -10.96 -16.41
N SER A 138 -7.14 -11.25 -16.74
CA SER A 138 -7.58 -12.45 -17.45
C SER A 138 -7.00 -12.51 -18.86
N ASN A 139 -6.14 -13.50 -19.14
CA ASN A 139 -5.83 -13.90 -20.51
C ASN A 139 -6.97 -14.77 -21.05
N SER A 140 -7.77 -14.22 -21.97
CA SER A 140 -8.63 -15.01 -22.84
C SER A 140 -7.76 -15.69 -23.91
N THR A 141 -7.38 -16.93 -23.69
CA THR A 141 -6.84 -17.77 -24.76
C THR A 141 -7.99 -18.25 -25.64
N SER A 142 -8.09 -17.64 -26.82
CA SER A 142 -8.84 -18.19 -27.95
C SER A 142 -8.16 -19.46 -28.43
N GLU A 143 -8.48 -20.60 -27.83
CA GLU A 143 -8.08 -21.90 -28.36
C GLU A 143 -8.88 -22.24 -29.63
N ARG A 144 -8.13 -22.28 -30.73
CA ARG A 144 -8.56 -22.74 -32.04
C ARG A 144 -8.67 -24.28 -31.97
N MET A 145 -9.86 -24.80 -31.64
CA MET A 145 -10.11 -26.23 -31.76
C MET A 145 -10.24 -26.64 -33.23
N HIS A 146 -9.38 -27.57 -33.63
CA HIS A 146 -9.43 -28.30 -34.88
C HIS A 146 -10.72 -29.13 -34.94
N ILE A 147 -11.45 -28.96 -36.06
CA ILE A 147 -12.58 -29.79 -36.45
C ILE A 147 -12.05 -31.16 -36.86
N SER A 148 -12.56 -32.20 -36.22
CA SER A 148 -12.60 -33.55 -36.79
C SER A 148 -13.96 -34.16 -36.46
N ASN A 149 -14.79 -34.25 -37.50
CA ASN A 149 -16.06 -34.97 -37.50
C ASN A 149 -15.79 -36.47 -37.40
N SER A 150 -16.55 -37.17 -36.56
CA SER A 150 -17.02 -38.52 -36.91
C SER A 150 -18.41 -38.72 -36.32
N ASP A 151 -19.34 -38.96 -37.23
CA ASP A 151 -20.75 -39.29 -36.98
C ASP A 151 -20.95 -40.65 -36.27
N GLN A 152 -22.16 -40.78 -35.72
CA GLN A 152 -23.04 -41.96 -35.83
C GLN A 152 -23.39 -42.74 -34.54
N ALA A 153 -24.46 -42.26 -33.89
CA ALA A 153 -25.78 -42.91 -33.72
C ALA A 153 -26.03 -44.11 -32.75
N CYS A 154 -27.21 -43.98 -32.09
CA CYS A 154 -28.22 -44.99 -31.70
C CYS A 154 -28.28 -45.57 -30.25
N CYS A 155 -29.13 -44.92 -29.44
CA CYS A 155 -30.38 -45.38 -28.77
C CYS A 155 -30.52 -46.72 -28.00
N GLY A 156 -31.18 -46.63 -26.84
CA GLY A 156 -32.00 -47.65 -26.14
C GLY A 156 -32.21 -47.32 -24.65
N GLU A 157 -33.23 -46.54 -24.26
CA GLU A 157 -34.52 -46.92 -23.59
C GLU A 157 -34.40 -47.65 -22.21
N GLY A 158 -35.13 -47.30 -21.14
CA GLY A 158 -36.24 -46.35 -21.01
C GLY A 158 -36.86 -46.16 -19.60
N SER A 159 -37.97 -45.40 -19.59
CA SER A 159 -39.13 -45.25 -18.66
C SER A 159 -38.92 -44.91 -17.17
N SER A 160 -39.79 -44.19 -16.43
CA SER A 160 -40.91 -43.22 -16.62
C SER A 160 -41.64 -43.06 -15.26
N ALA A 161 -41.98 -41.82 -14.83
CA ALA A 161 -43.15 -41.40 -13.98
C ALA A 161 -42.86 -40.05 -13.25
N VAL A 162 -43.32 -38.87 -13.73
CA VAL A 162 -44.59 -38.14 -13.42
C VAL A 162 -44.78 -37.82 -11.92
N CYS A 163 -44.44 -36.62 -11.42
CA CYS A 163 -45.16 -35.32 -11.38
C CYS A 163 -46.22 -35.21 -10.26
N SER A 164 -46.13 -34.16 -9.41
CA SER A 164 -47.26 -33.33 -8.91
C SER A 164 -46.78 -32.27 -7.89
N THR A 165 -47.00 -30.98 -8.21
CA THR A 165 -47.06 -29.83 -7.29
C THR A 165 -48.41 -29.76 -6.56
N PRO A 166 -48.55 -28.87 -5.56
CA PRO A 166 -49.75 -28.02 -5.54
C PRO A 166 -49.50 -26.54 -5.22
N ILE A 167 -50.43 -25.72 -5.73
CA ILE A 167 -50.60 -24.26 -5.57
C ILE A 167 -51.86 -23.99 -4.73
N GLY A 168 -51.85 -22.87 -3.96
CA GLY A 168 -53.04 -22.02 -3.70
C GLY A 168 -53.58 -22.05 -2.25
N VAL A 169 -54.23 -21.03 -1.67
CA VAL A 169 -54.80 -19.73 -2.10
C VAL A 169 -55.07 -18.86 -0.83
N THR A 170 -55.26 -17.55 -1.08
CA THR A 170 -55.50 -16.31 -0.30
C THR A 170 -56.70 -16.19 0.68
N THR A 171 -56.63 -15.17 1.57
CA THR A 171 -57.72 -14.26 2.09
C THR A 171 -57.06 -13.13 2.92
N LYS A 172 -57.06 -11.81 2.59
CA LYS A 172 -58.04 -10.68 2.51
C LYS A 172 -58.48 -9.98 3.83
N LYS A 173 -58.43 -8.63 3.77
CA LYS A 173 -58.98 -7.50 4.60
C LYS A 173 -58.08 -6.93 5.71
N GLU A 174 -57.67 -5.66 5.79
CA GLU A 174 -58.23 -4.27 5.65
C GLU A 174 -58.62 -3.58 6.99
N VAL A 175 -58.15 -2.31 7.13
CA VAL A 175 -58.68 -1.13 7.87
C VAL A 175 -57.97 -0.63 9.17
N ASN A 176 -57.38 0.57 9.03
CA ASN A 176 -57.18 1.78 9.87
C ASN A 176 -56.80 1.71 11.37
N ASN A 177 -55.77 2.48 11.78
CA ASN A 177 -55.97 3.82 12.39
C ASN A 177 -54.66 4.63 12.58
N GLU A 178 -54.76 5.92 12.20
CA GLU A 178 -54.21 7.16 12.80
C GLU A 178 -52.69 7.38 13.06
N GLY A 179 -52.20 8.51 12.52
CA GLY A 179 -50.90 9.11 12.86
C GLY A 179 -50.41 10.17 11.88
N HIS A 180 -51.17 11.25 11.73
CA HIS A 180 -50.95 12.41 10.87
C HIS A 180 -49.82 13.34 11.37
N CYS A 181 -48.92 13.79 10.47
CA CYS A 181 -48.55 15.20 10.33
C CYS A 181 -47.81 15.40 8.99
N ASP A 182 -48.55 15.89 8.00
CA ASP A 182 -48.02 16.40 6.73
C ASP A 182 -47.75 17.91 6.83
N CYS A 183 -46.91 18.38 5.89
CA CYS A 183 -47.11 19.56 5.03
C CYS A 183 -46.00 20.63 5.10
N ILE A 184 -45.63 21.35 4.03
CA ILE A 184 -45.83 21.29 2.56
C ILE A 184 -44.88 22.37 2.01
N THR A 185 -44.34 22.13 0.81
CA THR A 185 -43.75 23.10 -0.14
C THR A 185 -44.69 24.25 -0.53
N GLU A 186 -44.22 25.49 -0.65
CA GLU A 186 -44.67 26.39 -1.72
C GLU A 186 -43.73 27.58 -1.99
N ARG A 187 -43.55 27.88 -3.29
CA ARG A 187 -42.91 29.07 -3.88
C ARG A 187 -43.95 30.17 -4.07
N HIS A 188 -43.56 31.45 -4.00
CA HIS A 188 -43.59 32.41 -5.15
C HIS A 188 -43.25 33.88 -4.77
N THR A 189 -42.14 34.38 -5.32
CA THR A 189 -41.86 35.66 -6.04
C THR A 189 -42.34 37.08 -5.63
N SER A 190 -41.37 38.02 -5.79
CA SER A 190 -41.39 39.47 -6.16
C SER A 190 -41.13 40.49 -5.02
N GLY A 191 -40.29 41.52 -5.11
CA GLY A 191 -39.33 42.04 -6.11
C GLY A 191 -38.73 43.41 -5.68
N ARG A 192 -37.59 43.80 -6.32
CA ARG A 192 -36.92 45.14 -6.43
C ARG A 192 -36.24 45.76 -5.17
N GLU A 193 -35.13 46.51 -5.23
CA GLU A 193 -34.19 46.97 -6.26
C GLU A 193 -32.86 47.50 -5.63
N TYR A 194 -31.73 47.15 -6.27
CA TYR A 194 -30.43 47.79 -6.54
C TYR A 194 -29.95 49.16 -5.97
N ASN A 195 -28.65 49.20 -5.64
CA ASN A 195 -27.57 50.16 -6.06
C ASN A 195 -26.21 49.49 -5.72
N ARG A 196 -25.33 49.00 -6.61
CA ARG A 196 -24.46 49.57 -7.67
C ARG A 196 -23.46 50.62 -7.21
N GLU A 197 -22.19 50.21 -7.05
CA GLU A 197 -21.02 51.00 -7.47
C GLU A 197 -20.04 50.10 -8.25
N MET A 198 -19.83 50.49 -9.51
CA MET A 198 -18.83 50.00 -10.45
C MET A 198 -17.59 50.88 -10.33
N HIS A 199 -16.41 50.28 -10.44
CA HIS A 199 -15.27 50.91 -11.11
C HIS A 199 -14.70 49.92 -12.12
N ASN A 200 -14.99 50.17 -13.40
CA ASN A 200 -14.22 49.68 -14.54
C ASN A 200 -12.99 50.60 -14.72
N CYS A 201 -11.91 50.07 -15.29
CA CYS A 201 -11.39 50.45 -16.62
C CYS A 201 -10.19 49.55 -16.99
N ASP A 202 -10.31 48.93 -18.18
CA ASP A 202 -9.32 48.69 -19.24
C ASP A 202 -7.92 48.17 -18.88
N GLY A 203 -7.34 47.16 -19.52
CA GLY A 203 -7.61 46.53 -20.81
C GLY A 203 -6.25 46.08 -21.37
N ASN A 204 -6.15 44.82 -21.81
CA ASN A 204 -5.50 44.45 -23.07
C ASN A 204 -5.57 42.94 -23.30
N ASP A 205 -6.22 42.63 -24.41
CA ASP A 205 -6.23 41.32 -25.04
C ASP A 205 -4.83 40.88 -25.45
N ALA A 206 -4.52 39.61 -25.17
CA ALA A 206 -3.77 38.77 -26.08
C ALA A 206 -4.31 37.35 -25.95
N ILE A 207 -5.26 37.04 -26.83
CA ILE A 207 -5.58 35.67 -27.21
C ILE A 207 -4.28 35.07 -27.76
N ASP A 208 -3.75 34.05 -27.11
CA ASP A 208 -2.90 33.10 -27.80
C ASP A 208 -3.53 31.71 -27.72
N SER A 209 -3.88 31.22 -28.91
CA SER A 209 -4.49 29.92 -29.13
C SER A 209 -3.37 28.91 -29.18
N ASN A 210 -2.95 28.39 -28.03
CA ASN A 210 -2.28 27.09 -27.94
C ASN A 210 -2.44 26.55 -26.53
N GLY A 211 -3.05 25.37 -26.43
CA GLY A 211 -3.31 24.67 -25.18
C GLY A 211 -2.05 24.03 -24.61
N ASP A 212 -1.08 24.85 -24.21
CA ASP A 212 0.06 24.40 -23.44
C ASP A 212 -0.01 25.04 -22.05
N VAL A 213 -0.55 24.28 -21.10
CA VAL A 213 -0.42 24.61 -19.68
C VAL A 213 1.01 24.29 -19.33
N SER A 214 1.85 25.32 -19.33
CA SER A 214 3.24 25.26 -18.91
C SER A 214 3.34 24.55 -17.56
N SER A 215 3.87 23.33 -17.59
CA SER A 215 4.25 22.58 -16.41
C SER A 215 5.27 23.39 -15.60
N PRO A 216 5.26 23.33 -14.26
CA PRO A 216 6.28 24.01 -13.47
C PRO A 216 7.65 23.56 -13.97
N THR A 217 8.49 24.53 -14.32
CA THR A 217 9.82 24.31 -14.91
C THR A 217 10.61 23.37 -13.99
N ARG A 218 11.13 22.27 -14.56
CA ARG A 218 11.91 21.22 -13.88
C ARG A 218 13.26 21.69 -13.29
N THR A 219 13.40 22.97 -12.94
CA THR A 219 14.68 23.60 -12.55
C THR A 219 15.26 23.07 -11.23
N TRP A 220 14.46 22.34 -10.43
CA TRP A 220 14.90 21.73 -9.17
C TRP A 220 15.44 20.30 -9.31
N LEU A 221 15.34 19.70 -10.50
CA LEU A 221 15.74 18.32 -10.72
C LEU A 221 17.15 18.27 -11.29
N ASP A 222 18.06 17.61 -10.57
CA ASP A 222 19.35 17.22 -11.11
C ASP A 222 19.13 16.38 -12.40
N PRO A 223 19.72 16.77 -13.55
CA PRO A 223 19.67 15.99 -14.78
C PRO A 223 20.08 14.51 -14.59
N SER A 224 20.89 14.19 -13.58
CA SER A 224 21.31 12.82 -13.24
C SER A 224 20.14 11.91 -12.82
N LEU A 225 19.00 12.48 -12.39
CA LEU A 225 17.80 11.75 -11.96
C LEU A 225 16.83 11.43 -13.12
N GLN A 226 17.18 11.78 -14.36
CA GLN A 226 16.39 11.40 -15.54
C GLN A 226 16.85 10.04 -16.10
N LEU A 227 16.80 9.00 -15.26
CA LEU A 227 17.06 7.63 -15.71
C LEU A 227 15.84 7.07 -16.47
N HIS A 228 16.11 6.19 -17.44
CA HIS A 228 15.07 5.32 -18.00
C HIS A 228 14.65 4.31 -16.93
N VAL A 229 13.48 4.53 -16.32
CA VAL A 229 12.98 3.68 -15.24
C VAL A 229 12.11 2.56 -15.82
N PRO A 230 12.33 1.28 -15.43
CA PRO A 230 11.43 0.19 -15.74
C PRO A 230 9.97 0.53 -15.37
N LEU A 231 9.01 0.20 -16.25
CA LEU A 231 7.58 0.49 -16.03
C LEU A 231 7.07 -0.01 -14.68
N VAL A 232 7.60 -1.13 -14.20
CA VAL A 232 7.19 -1.71 -12.93
C VAL A 232 7.45 -0.83 -11.71
N ASP A 233 8.50 -0.01 -11.74
CA ASP A 233 8.78 0.92 -10.65
C ASP A 233 7.74 2.05 -10.66
N VAL A 234 7.29 2.47 -11.85
CA VAL A 234 6.19 3.43 -11.97
C VAL A 234 4.85 2.80 -11.57
N ASP A 235 4.66 1.50 -11.80
CA ASP A 235 3.50 0.77 -11.28
C ASP A 235 3.45 0.76 -9.75
N LYS A 236 4.61 0.70 -9.06
CA LYS A 236 4.67 0.90 -7.61
C LYS A 236 4.17 2.29 -7.22
N VAL A 237 4.52 3.35 -7.95
CA VAL A 237 3.96 4.69 -7.72
C VAL A 237 2.44 4.70 -7.87
N ARG A 238 1.89 4.02 -8.88
CA ARG A 238 0.43 3.87 -9.03
C ARG A 238 -0.20 3.12 -7.85
N CYS A 239 0.49 2.12 -7.28
CA CYS A 239 0.09 1.45 -6.04
C CYS A 239 0.09 2.40 -4.85
N ILE A 240 1.09 3.28 -4.72
CA ILE A 240 1.12 4.29 -3.65
C ILE A 240 -0.10 5.21 -3.73
N VAL A 241 -0.45 5.71 -4.92
CA VAL A 241 -1.64 6.57 -5.08
C VAL A 241 -2.93 5.87 -4.61
N ARG A 242 -3.04 4.54 -4.75
CA ARG A 242 -4.17 3.77 -4.19
C ARG A 242 -4.05 3.53 -2.68
N ASN A 243 -2.83 3.32 -2.16
CA ASN A 243 -2.60 3.20 -0.71
C ASN A 243 -2.97 4.47 0.04
N ILE A 244 -2.78 5.66 -0.56
CA ILE A 244 -3.25 6.93 0.03
C ILE A 244 -4.76 6.88 0.27
N VAL A 245 -5.54 6.24 -0.60
CA VAL A 245 -6.99 6.10 -0.40
C VAL A 245 -7.29 5.25 0.83
N ARG A 246 -6.62 4.10 0.95
CA ARG A 246 -6.78 3.18 2.09
C ARG A 246 -6.51 3.91 3.40
N ASP A 247 -5.36 4.59 3.50
CA ASP A 247 -4.88 5.13 4.78
C ASP A 247 -5.36 6.54 5.09
N TRP A 248 -5.62 7.38 4.08
CA TRP A 248 -5.78 8.83 4.28
C TRP A 248 -6.96 9.44 3.52
N ALA A 249 -7.84 8.64 2.93
CA ALA A 249 -9.10 9.13 2.38
C ALA A 249 -10.31 8.60 3.15
N ALA A 250 -11.38 9.39 3.19
CA ALA A 250 -12.67 8.95 3.72
C ALA A 250 -13.22 7.73 2.95
N GLU A 251 -12.90 7.62 1.65
CA GLU A 251 -13.27 6.46 0.84
C GLU A 251 -12.66 5.15 1.34
N GLY A 252 -11.49 5.20 1.99
CA GLY A 252 -10.83 4.05 2.62
C GLY A 252 -11.39 3.66 4.00
N GLN A 253 -12.29 4.45 4.58
CA GLN A 253 -12.77 4.24 5.96
C GLN A 253 -13.34 2.84 6.17
N LYS A 254 -14.14 2.31 5.24
CA LYS A 254 -14.70 0.96 5.36
C LYS A 254 -13.60 -0.10 5.44
N GLU A 255 -12.56 0.03 4.63
CA GLU A 255 -11.44 -0.92 4.61
C GLU A 255 -10.64 -0.82 5.93
N ARG A 256 -10.45 0.39 6.47
CA ARG A 256 -9.85 0.60 7.80
C ARG A 256 -10.73 0.08 8.93
N ASP A 257 -12.04 0.22 8.85
CA ASP A 257 -12.97 -0.34 9.85
C ASP A 257 -12.96 -1.87 9.86
N GLN A 258 -12.66 -2.50 8.72
CA GLN A 258 -12.50 -3.96 8.63
C GLN A 258 -11.10 -4.42 9.11
N CYS A 259 -10.06 -3.60 8.94
CA CYS A 259 -8.69 -3.95 9.27
C CYS A 259 -8.20 -3.39 10.62
N TYR A 260 -8.23 -2.08 10.78
CA TYR A 260 -7.61 -1.35 11.89
C TYR A 260 -8.49 -1.34 13.13
N LYS A 261 -9.80 -1.12 12.97
CA LYS A 261 -10.72 -1.08 14.11
C LYS A 261 -10.67 -2.36 14.99
N PRO A 262 -10.67 -3.59 14.44
CA PRO A 262 -10.47 -4.81 15.24
C PRO A 262 -9.19 -4.84 16.06
N ILE A 263 -8.09 -4.26 15.54
CA ILE A 263 -6.80 -4.18 16.22
C ILE A 263 -6.87 -3.14 17.34
N LEU A 264 -7.41 -1.96 17.03
CA LEU A 264 -7.54 -0.85 17.98
C LEU A 264 -8.43 -1.20 19.17
N GLU A 265 -9.58 -1.86 18.92
CA GLU A 265 -10.47 -2.37 19.97
C GLU A 265 -9.79 -3.43 20.85
N GLU A 266 -8.95 -4.28 20.23
CA GLU A 266 -8.20 -5.30 20.96
C GLU A 266 -7.12 -4.68 21.84
N LEU A 267 -6.35 -3.70 21.33
CA LEU A 267 -5.37 -2.95 22.11
C LEU A 267 -6.03 -2.21 23.27
N ASP A 268 -7.16 -1.53 23.03
CA ASP A 268 -7.88 -0.81 24.08
C ASP A 268 -8.40 -1.76 25.17
N SER A 269 -8.88 -2.95 24.77
CA SER A 269 -9.33 -3.98 25.71
C SER A 269 -8.18 -4.59 26.53
N LEU A 270 -7.02 -4.82 25.93
CA LEU A 270 -5.86 -5.46 26.58
C LEU A 270 -5.10 -4.49 27.50
N PHE A 271 -5.14 -3.20 27.17
CA PHE A 271 -4.45 -2.13 27.89
C PHE A 271 -5.45 -1.08 28.39
N ALA A 272 -6.57 -1.52 28.98
CA ALA A 272 -7.63 -0.63 29.48
C ALA A 272 -7.14 0.29 30.61
N ASP A 273 -6.27 -0.23 31.48
CA ASP A 273 -5.71 0.47 32.64
C ASP A 273 -4.35 1.16 32.33
N ARG A 274 -4.07 1.47 31.06
CA ARG A 274 -2.81 2.10 30.64
C ARG A 274 -2.56 3.44 31.34
N SER A 275 -1.35 3.63 31.86
CA SER A 275 -0.91 4.87 32.50
C SER A 275 -0.51 5.92 31.44
N LYS A 276 -0.79 7.19 31.72
CA LYS A 276 -0.29 8.31 30.90
C LYS A 276 1.18 8.62 31.16
N GLU A 277 1.65 8.32 32.36
CA GLU A 277 3.02 8.55 32.82
C GLU A 277 3.98 7.47 32.30
N SER A 278 3.49 6.24 32.12
CA SER A 278 4.22 5.13 31.50
C SER A 278 3.32 4.42 30.48
N PRO A 279 3.15 5.00 29.29
CA PRO A 279 2.31 4.39 28.27
C PRO A 279 2.95 3.12 27.69
N PRO A 280 2.15 2.12 27.31
CA PRO A 280 2.66 0.91 26.66
C PRO A 280 3.27 1.22 25.28
N ALA A 281 4.36 0.51 24.95
CA ALA A 281 5.03 0.60 23.66
C ALA A 281 4.46 -0.40 22.66
N CYS A 282 4.08 0.08 21.48
CA CYS A 282 3.52 -0.72 20.39
C CYS A 282 4.31 -0.53 19.09
N LEU A 283 4.84 -1.63 18.56
CA LEU A 283 5.50 -1.66 17.24
C LEU A 283 4.50 -2.08 16.16
N VAL A 284 4.57 -1.42 15.00
CA VAL A 284 3.78 -1.74 13.80
C VAL A 284 4.73 -2.00 12.63
N PRO A 285 5.19 -3.25 12.41
CA PRO A 285 5.99 -3.60 11.24
C PRO A 285 5.17 -3.49 9.94
N GLY A 286 5.80 -3.02 8.86
CA GLY A 286 5.11 -2.79 7.59
C GLY A 286 4.01 -1.73 7.70
N ALA A 287 4.31 -0.60 8.34
CA ALA A 287 3.33 0.44 8.66
C ALA A 287 2.78 1.18 7.43
N GLY A 288 3.35 1.00 6.24
CA GLY A 288 2.86 1.64 5.01
C GLY A 288 2.88 3.15 5.11
N LEU A 289 1.71 3.79 4.96
CA LEU A 289 1.58 5.25 5.07
C LEU A 289 1.34 5.74 6.51
N GLY A 290 1.49 4.87 7.51
CA GLY A 290 1.56 5.23 8.92
C GLY A 290 0.21 5.45 9.61
N ARG A 291 -0.93 5.24 8.93
CA ARG A 291 -2.26 5.51 9.51
C ARG A 291 -2.56 4.68 10.76
N LEU A 292 -2.28 3.37 10.73
CA LEU A 292 -2.54 2.49 11.87
C LEU A 292 -1.65 2.85 13.06
N ALA A 293 -0.36 3.11 12.84
CA ALA A 293 0.55 3.55 13.89
C ALA A 293 0.12 4.90 14.50
N LEU A 294 -0.37 5.84 13.67
CA LEU A 294 -0.95 7.09 14.14
C LEU A 294 -2.19 6.84 15.02
N GLU A 295 -3.13 6.00 14.58
CA GLU A 295 -4.35 5.71 15.38
C GLU A 295 -4.04 4.99 16.69
N ILE A 296 -3.02 4.11 16.71
CA ILE A 296 -2.52 3.48 17.95
C ILE A 296 -1.92 4.53 18.89
N SER A 297 -1.15 5.50 18.35
CA SER A 297 -0.67 6.63 19.15
C SER A 297 -1.83 7.45 19.72
N CYS A 298 -2.88 7.72 18.94
CA CYS A 298 -4.09 8.42 19.41
C CYS A 298 -4.82 7.69 20.55
N LEU A 299 -4.69 6.36 20.68
CA LEU A 299 -5.21 5.60 21.82
C LEU A 299 -4.40 5.81 23.11
N GLY A 300 -3.25 6.47 23.03
CA GLY A 300 -2.37 6.76 24.16
C GLY A 300 -1.16 5.83 24.26
N PHE A 301 -0.78 5.12 23.20
CA PHE A 301 0.44 4.29 23.18
C PHE A 301 1.67 5.11 22.79
N ILE A 302 2.86 4.63 23.16
CA ILE A 302 4.10 4.96 22.44
C ILE A 302 4.10 4.08 21.20
N SER A 303 3.85 4.65 20.02
CA SER A 303 3.69 3.88 18.78
C SER A 303 4.81 4.15 17.81
N GLN A 304 5.44 3.08 17.34
CA GLN A 304 6.42 3.15 16.27
C GLN A 304 5.94 2.34 15.07
N GLY A 305 5.78 2.98 13.92
CA GLY A 305 5.68 2.27 12.65
C GLY A 305 7.07 1.94 12.11
N ASN A 306 7.22 0.79 11.45
CA ASN A 306 8.43 0.45 10.70
C ASN A 306 8.09 0.24 9.23
N GLU A 307 8.88 0.80 8.33
CA GLU A 307 8.71 0.67 6.88
C GLU A 307 10.06 0.70 6.19
N PHE A 308 10.28 -0.19 5.22
CA PHE A 308 11.55 -0.27 4.48
C PHE A 308 11.44 0.36 3.08
N SER A 309 10.24 0.40 2.52
CA SER A 309 10.01 0.88 1.16
C SER A 309 10.07 2.40 1.11
N TYR A 310 11.12 2.93 0.48
CA TYR A 310 11.22 4.36 0.19
C TYR A 310 10.01 4.91 -0.59
N TYR A 311 9.30 4.09 -1.37
CA TYR A 311 8.04 4.51 -1.98
C TYR A 311 7.01 4.93 -0.93
N MET A 312 6.82 4.09 0.10
CA MET A 312 5.91 4.37 1.20
C MET A 312 6.44 5.49 2.09
N MET A 313 7.72 5.47 2.45
CA MET A 313 8.32 6.46 3.36
C MET A 313 8.24 7.89 2.83
N ILE A 314 8.55 8.12 1.55
CA ILE A 314 8.46 9.47 0.95
C ILE A 314 7.02 10.00 1.07
N CYS A 315 6.03 9.16 0.78
CA CYS A 315 4.62 9.53 0.83
C CYS A 315 4.11 9.70 2.27
N SER A 316 4.47 8.77 3.16
CA SER A 316 4.15 8.78 4.58
C SER A 316 4.68 10.05 5.25
N SER A 317 5.96 10.38 5.04
CA SER A 317 6.57 11.60 5.58
C SER A 317 5.85 12.85 5.11
N PHE A 318 5.50 12.93 3.82
CA PHE A 318 4.75 14.08 3.29
C PHE A 318 3.38 14.23 3.94
N ILE A 319 2.60 13.15 4.03
CA ILE A 319 1.27 13.22 4.62
C ILE A 319 1.34 13.57 6.10
N LEU A 320 2.20 12.90 6.86
CA LEU A 320 2.33 13.05 8.31
C LEU A 320 2.91 14.41 8.73
N ASN A 321 3.91 14.92 7.99
CA ASN A 321 4.70 16.09 8.43
C ASN A 321 4.40 17.38 7.66
N HIS A 322 3.88 17.29 6.42
CA HIS A 322 3.72 18.47 5.55
C HIS A 322 2.26 18.81 5.24
N SER A 323 1.30 17.93 5.53
CA SER A 323 -0.13 18.27 5.43
C SER A 323 -0.51 19.28 6.51
N ARG A 324 -1.24 20.34 6.14
CA ARG A 324 -1.63 21.44 7.03
C ARG A 324 -3.07 21.34 7.53
N THR A 325 -3.93 20.72 6.74
CA THR A 325 -5.37 20.60 7.03
C THR A 325 -5.94 19.34 6.39
N ALA A 326 -7.06 18.84 6.94
CA ALA A 326 -7.82 17.79 6.29
C ALA A 326 -8.36 18.28 4.92
N GLY A 327 -8.34 17.40 3.91
CA GLY A 327 -8.83 17.66 2.57
C GLY A 327 -7.98 18.63 1.73
N GLU A 328 -6.74 18.90 2.14
CA GLU A 328 -5.82 19.82 1.46
C GLU A 328 -5.53 19.42 0.01
N TRP A 329 -5.39 18.12 -0.25
CA TRP A 329 -4.99 17.58 -1.54
C TRP A 329 -6.15 16.87 -2.22
N THR A 330 -6.15 16.91 -3.55
CA THR A 330 -7.05 16.10 -4.38
C THR A 330 -6.23 15.20 -5.27
N ILE A 331 -6.55 13.91 -5.28
CA ILE A 331 -5.93 12.89 -6.14
C ILE A 331 -6.98 12.15 -6.96
N TYR A 332 -6.53 11.48 -8.02
CA TYR A 332 -7.32 10.66 -8.95
C TYR A 332 -6.74 9.25 -9.01
N PRO A 333 -7.03 8.39 -8.02
CA PRO A 333 -6.36 7.09 -7.84
C PRO A 333 -6.82 6.00 -8.82
N TRP A 334 -7.90 6.23 -9.56
CA TRP A 334 -8.58 5.20 -10.36
C TRP A 334 -8.39 5.35 -11.88
N ILE A 335 -7.57 6.31 -12.32
CA ILE A 335 -7.43 6.67 -13.74
C ILE A 335 -6.58 5.70 -14.56
N HIS A 336 -5.82 4.81 -13.92
CA HIS A 336 -4.80 3.97 -14.58
C HIS A 336 -5.35 2.72 -15.29
N SER A 337 -6.67 2.50 -15.27
CA SER A 337 -7.30 1.37 -15.97
C SER A 337 -8.67 1.76 -16.53
N ASN A 338 -8.95 1.36 -17.77
CA ASN A 338 -10.27 1.46 -18.39
C ASN A 338 -11.15 0.22 -18.12
N CYS A 339 -10.61 -0.80 -17.46
CA CYS A 339 -11.33 -2.04 -17.21
C CYS A 339 -12.24 -1.92 -15.99
N ASN A 340 -13.31 -2.72 -15.96
CA ASN A 340 -14.19 -2.92 -14.80
C ASN A 340 -14.76 -1.63 -14.18
N SER A 341 -14.91 -0.58 -14.99
CA SER A 341 -15.52 0.68 -14.57
C SER A 341 -16.99 0.72 -14.97
N LEU A 342 -17.87 1.03 -14.01
CA LEU A 342 -19.31 1.19 -14.28
C LEU A 342 -19.60 2.45 -15.12
N SER A 343 -18.81 3.50 -14.94
CA SER A 343 -18.94 4.77 -15.67
C SER A 343 -17.60 5.50 -15.77
N ASP A 344 -17.47 6.40 -16.76
CA ASP A 344 -16.33 7.32 -16.87
C ASP A 344 -16.20 8.22 -15.63
N SER A 345 -17.32 8.61 -15.03
CA SER A 345 -17.33 9.38 -13.78
C SER A 345 -16.73 8.62 -12.61
N ASP A 346 -16.85 7.29 -12.57
CA ASP A 346 -16.24 6.50 -11.50
C ASP A 346 -14.73 6.41 -11.67
N GLN A 347 -14.24 6.26 -12.90
CA GLN A 347 -12.80 6.28 -13.21
C GLN A 347 -12.18 7.66 -12.92
N LEU A 348 -12.88 8.74 -13.29
CA LEU A 348 -12.40 10.13 -13.22
C LEU A 348 -12.74 10.82 -11.88
N ARG A 349 -13.19 10.09 -10.86
CA ARG A 349 -13.62 10.72 -9.61
C ARG A 349 -12.42 11.26 -8.81
N PRO A 350 -12.52 12.48 -8.24
CA PRO A 350 -11.54 13.01 -7.31
C PRO A 350 -11.69 12.35 -5.93
N VAL A 351 -10.58 12.27 -5.20
CA VAL A 351 -10.53 11.84 -3.80
C VAL A 351 -9.73 12.88 -3.01
N SER A 352 -10.32 13.41 -1.94
CA SER A 352 -9.69 14.41 -1.06
C SER A 352 -8.91 13.75 0.08
N VAL A 353 -7.70 14.24 0.35
CA VAL A 353 -6.76 13.68 1.34
C VAL A 353 -5.92 14.79 2.00
N PRO A 354 -5.43 14.61 3.24
CA PRO A 354 -5.81 13.53 4.15
C PRO A 354 -7.22 13.78 4.74
N ASP A 355 -7.96 12.74 5.13
CA ASP A 355 -9.30 12.85 5.71
C ASP A 355 -9.29 13.36 7.16
N ILE A 356 -8.15 13.21 7.85
CA ILE A 356 -7.83 13.84 9.12
C ILE A 356 -6.52 14.61 9.00
N HIS A 357 -6.33 15.68 9.77
CA HIS A 357 -5.04 16.35 9.85
C HIS A 357 -4.14 15.65 10.88
N PRO A 358 -3.00 15.02 10.49
CA PRO A 358 -2.21 14.18 11.38
C PRO A 358 -1.75 14.89 12.65
N ALA A 359 -1.22 16.11 12.54
CA ALA A 359 -0.69 16.85 13.68
C ALA A 359 -1.75 17.27 14.71
N SER A 360 -3.03 17.28 14.33
CA SER A 360 -4.15 17.54 15.27
C SER A 360 -5.01 16.31 15.54
N ALA A 361 -4.56 15.10 15.19
CA ALA A 361 -5.30 13.86 15.39
C ALA A 361 -5.27 13.36 16.85
N GLY A 362 -4.51 14.02 17.73
CA GLY A 362 -4.36 13.61 19.13
C GLY A 362 -3.25 12.58 19.34
N ILE A 363 -2.22 12.58 18.47
CA ILE A 363 -1.02 11.75 18.66
C ILE A 363 -0.29 12.10 19.97
N THR A 364 0.32 11.10 20.57
CA THR A 364 1.22 11.26 21.72
C THR A 364 2.60 11.72 21.25
N GLU A 365 3.43 12.22 22.18
CA GLU A 365 4.85 12.49 21.91
C GLU A 365 5.64 11.21 21.54
N GLY A 366 5.05 10.03 21.76
CA GLY A 366 5.64 8.74 21.45
C GLY A 366 5.35 8.21 20.05
N PHE A 367 4.75 8.98 19.14
CA PHE A 367 4.56 8.57 17.74
C PHE A 367 5.86 8.71 16.94
N SER A 368 6.29 7.65 16.26
CA SER A 368 7.47 7.68 15.38
C SER A 368 7.34 6.72 14.19
N MET A 369 8.14 6.95 13.16
CA MET A 369 8.33 6.05 12.01
C MET A 369 9.81 5.70 11.88
N CYS A 370 10.13 4.41 11.82
CA CYS A 370 11.48 3.89 11.65
C CYS A 370 11.66 3.36 10.22
N GLY A 371 12.62 3.92 9.49
CA GLY A 371 13.01 3.44 8.16
C GLY A 371 13.99 2.28 8.23
N GLY A 372 13.71 1.19 7.52
CA GLY A 372 14.63 0.06 7.41
C GLY A 372 13.91 -1.29 7.38
N ASP A 373 14.64 -2.34 7.00
CA ASP A 373 14.12 -3.71 7.02
C ASP A 373 13.80 -4.17 8.45
N PHE A 374 12.67 -4.85 8.64
CA PHE A 374 12.21 -5.28 9.96
C PHE A 374 13.22 -6.22 10.64
N VAL A 375 13.79 -7.16 9.89
CA VAL A 375 14.78 -8.10 10.42
C VAL A 375 16.02 -7.33 10.82
N GLU A 376 16.56 -6.48 9.94
CA GLU A 376 17.79 -5.74 10.24
C GLU A 376 17.66 -4.81 11.46
N VAL A 377 16.54 -4.08 11.56
CA VAL A 377 16.30 -3.10 12.64
C VAL A 377 15.99 -3.79 13.97
N TYR A 378 15.11 -4.79 13.97
CA TYR A 378 14.59 -5.39 15.21
C TYR A 378 15.27 -6.69 15.60
N ASN A 379 16.27 -7.15 14.83
CA ASN A 379 17.18 -8.21 15.24
C ASN A 379 18.31 -7.74 16.17
N ASP A 380 18.40 -6.43 16.43
CA ASP A 380 19.38 -5.84 17.34
C ASP A 380 19.16 -6.30 18.80
N PRO A 381 20.23 -6.66 19.54
CA PRO A 381 20.14 -7.09 20.95
C PRO A 381 19.47 -6.08 21.89
N ASN A 382 19.47 -4.79 21.57
CA ASN A 382 18.82 -3.76 22.37
C ASN A 382 17.30 -3.78 22.24
N GLN A 383 16.74 -4.50 21.26
CA GLN A 383 15.30 -4.61 21.04
C GLN A 383 14.65 -5.76 21.84
N VAL A 384 15.46 -6.61 22.48
CA VAL A 384 14.98 -7.77 23.25
C VAL A 384 14.12 -7.31 24.43
N GLY A 385 12.87 -7.79 24.48
CA GLY A 385 11.96 -7.47 25.59
C GLY A 385 11.60 -5.99 25.73
N VAL A 386 11.60 -5.23 24.64
CA VAL A 386 11.31 -3.78 24.67
C VAL A 386 9.83 -3.48 24.49
N TRP A 387 9.10 -4.28 23.72
CA TRP A 387 7.76 -3.93 23.24
C TRP A 387 6.66 -4.59 24.06
N ASP A 388 5.64 -3.83 24.46
CA ASP A 388 4.44 -4.36 25.13
C ASP A 388 3.50 -5.05 24.12
N ALA A 389 3.43 -4.50 22.91
CA ALA A 389 2.65 -5.04 21.80
C ALA A 389 3.40 -4.96 20.47
N VAL A 390 3.18 -5.96 19.62
CA VAL A 390 3.53 -5.94 18.19
C VAL A 390 2.25 -6.16 17.38
N VAL A 391 2.00 -5.28 16.42
CA VAL A 391 0.81 -5.30 15.57
C VAL A 391 1.23 -5.48 14.13
N THR A 392 0.82 -6.59 13.52
CA THR A 392 1.08 -6.87 12.09
C THR A 392 -0.23 -6.79 11.30
N CYS A 393 -0.29 -5.92 10.29
CA CYS A 393 -1.47 -5.78 9.44
C CYS A 393 -1.07 -5.89 7.96
N PHE A 394 -1.44 -6.99 7.29
CA PHE A 394 -1.00 -7.30 5.91
C PHE A 394 0.54 -7.25 5.77
N PHE A 395 1.25 -7.92 6.68
CA PHE A 395 2.71 -7.86 6.79
C PHE A 395 3.42 -9.21 6.82
N ILE A 396 2.92 -10.19 7.57
CA ILE A 396 3.69 -11.43 7.83
C ILE A 396 3.96 -12.27 6.56
N ASP A 397 3.16 -12.06 5.51
CA ASP A 397 3.30 -12.68 4.19
C ASP A 397 4.27 -11.94 3.25
N THR A 398 4.88 -10.84 3.71
CA THR A 398 5.97 -10.15 2.99
C THR A 398 7.35 -10.72 3.32
N ALA A 399 7.45 -11.72 4.19
CA ALA A 399 8.73 -12.31 4.59
C ALA A 399 9.27 -13.26 3.51
N HIS A 400 10.59 -13.24 3.30
CA HIS A 400 11.30 -14.37 2.67
C HIS A 400 11.21 -15.62 3.55
N ASN A 401 11.40 -15.44 4.86
CA ASN A 401 11.30 -16.47 5.88
C ASN A 401 10.38 -16.01 7.01
N ILE A 402 9.11 -16.42 6.95
CA ILE A 402 8.12 -16.08 8.00
C ILE A 402 8.49 -16.62 9.39
N VAL A 403 9.30 -17.68 9.47
CA VAL A 403 9.77 -18.23 10.76
C VAL A 403 10.66 -17.21 11.48
N GLU A 404 11.54 -16.52 10.74
CA GLU A 404 12.41 -15.48 11.27
C GLU A 404 11.60 -14.28 11.78
N TYR A 405 10.55 -13.88 11.06
CA TYR A 405 9.64 -12.85 11.55
C TYR A 405 9.02 -13.24 12.90
N ILE A 406 8.51 -14.47 13.03
CA ILE A 406 7.88 -14.95 14.27
C ILE A 406 8.90 -15.02 15.43
N GLU A 407 10.12 -15.46 15.15
CA GLU A 407 11.22 -15.48 16.12
C GLU A 407 11.53 -14.09 16.66
N ILE A 408 11.71 -13.12 15.76
CA ILE A 408 12.02 -11.73 16.13
C ILE A 408 10.87 -11.13 16.92
N ILE A 409 9.62 -11.29 16.46
CA ILE A 409 8.43 -10.81 17.19
C ILE A 409 8.41 -11.38 18.61
N SER A 410 8.65 -12.68 18.78
CA SER A 410 8.73 -13.29 20.12
C SER A 410 9.85 -12.67 20.95
N ARG A 411 11.05 -12.52 20.38
CA ARG A 411 12.21 -12.01 21.12
C ARG A 411 12.05 -10.55 21.56
N ILE A 412 11.53 -9.68 20.71
CA ILE A 412 11.42 -8.24 20.99
C ILE A 412 10.25 -7.90 21.93
N LEU A 413 9.26 -8.78 22.03
CA LEU A 413 8.17 -8.65 23.00
C LEU A 413 8.67 -8.87 24.43
N LYS A 414 8.20 -8.02 25.35
CA LYS A 414 8.30 -8.26 26.80
C LYS A 414 7.66 -9.59 27.17
N ASP A 415 8.08 -10.14 28.30
CA ASP A 415 7.37 -11.26 28.92
C ASP A 415 5.92 -10.87 29.20
N GLY A 416 4.97 -11.68 28.72
CA GLY A 416 3.55 -11.34 28.78
C GLY A 416 3.07 -10.33 27.73
N GLY A 417 3.96 -9.85 26.85
CA GLY A 417 3.62 -8.98 25.73
C GLY A 417 2.75 -9.67 24.69
N VAL A 418 2.08 -8.88 23.85
CA VAL A 418 1.05 -9.38 22.92
C VAL A 418 1.42 -9.17 21.46
N TRP A 419 1.10 -10.15 20.64
CA TRP A 419 1.14 -10.06 19.19
C TRP A 419 -0.28 -10.10 18.64
N ILE A 420 -0.70 -9.01 18.00
CA ILE A 420 -1.98 -8.92 17.30
C ILE A 420 -1.69 -8.94 15.80
N ASN A 421 -2.28 -9.89 15.09
CA ASN A 421 -2.15 -9.99 13.64
C ASN A 421 -3.49 -9.80 12.94
N MET A 422 -3.47 -9.18 11.76
CA MET A 422 -4.59 -9.08 10.85
C MET A 422 -4.11 -9.13 9.41
N GLY A 423 -4.31 -10.24 8.70
CA GLY A 423 -3.90 -10.31 7.29
C GLY A 423 -4.13 -11.67 6.61
N PRO A 424 -3.98 -11.73 5.29
CA PRO A 424 -3.95 -12.98 4.54
C PRO A 424 -2.56 -13.65 4.64
N LEU A 425 -2.37 -14.71 3.83
CA LEU A 425 -1.06 -15.32 3.56
C LEU A 425 -0.82 -15.34 2.04
N LEU A 426 -0.67 -14.15 1.45
CA LEU A 426 -0.33 -13.98 0.03
C LEU A 426 1.18 -13.73 -0.09
N TYR A 427 1.96 -14.81 -0.04
CA TYR A 427 3.42 -14.75 0.00
C TYR A 427 4.02 -13.98 -1.18
N HIS A 428 4.73 -12.90 -0.86
CA HIS A 428 5.21 -11.92 -1.85
C HIS A 428 6.15 -12.53 -2.90
N PHE A 429 7.00 -13.46 -2.47
CA PHE A 429 8.07 -14.03 -3.28
C PHE A 429 7.70 -15.37 -3.97
N ALA A 430 6.51 -15.91 -3.70
CA ALA A 430 6.11 -17.25 -4.16
C ALA A 430 6.04 -17.39 -5.70
N GLU A 431 5.78 -16.30 -6.43
CA GLU A 431 5.65 -16.30 -7.89
C GLU A 431 6.86 -15.69 -8.62
N MET A 432 7.96 -15.37 -7.91
CA MET A 432 9.17 -14.78 -8.52
C MET A 432 10.03 -15.84 -9.21
N TYR A 433 9.47 -16.50 -10.21
CA TYR A 433 10.18 -17.47 -11.04
C TYR A 433 11.14 -16.75 -12.01
N GLY A 434 12.45 -16.83 -11.75
CA GLY A 434 13.46 -16.62 -12.81
C GLY A 434 14.59 -15.64 -12.54
N GLN A 435 14.77 -15.12 -11.33
CA GLN A 435 15.97 -14.39 -10.90
C GLN A 435 16.44 -15.01 -9.58
N ASP A 436 17.61 -15.66 -9.61
CA ASP A 436 18.34 -16.28 -8.50
C ASP A 436 17.53 -16.77 -7.29
N ASP A 437 17.13 -18.05 -7.28
CA ASP A 437 16.64 -18.87 -6.13
C ASP A 437 16.23 -18.08 -4.85
N GLU A 438 15.35 -17.07 -5.02
CA GLU A 438 15.07 -16.10 -3.98
C GLU A 438 14.21 -16.80 -2.93
N MET A 439 14.69 -16.80 -1.69
CA MET A 439 14.07 -17.61 -0.64
C MET A 439 12.64 -17.14 -0.38
N SER A 440 11.72 -18.09 -0.39
CA SER A 440 10.33 -17.91 0.00
C SER A 440 9.86 -19.15 0.74
N ILE A 441 9.42 -19.00 1.98
CA ILE A 441 8.90 -20.09 2.82
C ILE A 441 7.38 -19.91 3.01
N GLU A 442 6.59 -20.59 2.18
CA GLU A 442 5.13 -20.48 2.18
C GLU A 442 4.48 -21.45 3.17
N LEU A 443 4.24 -20.98 4.40
CA LEU A 443 3.56 -21.76 5.42
C LEU A 443 2.04 -21.68 5.27
N SER A 444 1.36 -22.80 5.56
CA SER A 444 -0.08 -22.76 5.80
C SER A 444 -0.39 -21.97 7.08
N LEU A 445 -1.63 -21.48 7.22
CA LEU A 445 -2.04 -20.84 8.48
C LEU A 445 -1.89 -21.79 9.68
N GLU A 446 -2.13 -23.09 9.50
CA GLU A 446 -1.88 -24.08 10.56
C GLU A 446 -0.40 -24.09 10.98
N ASP A 447 0.51 -24.08 10.01
CA ASP A 447 1.96 -24.06 10.26
C ASP A 447 2.44 -22.78 10.93
N VAL A 448 1.95 -21.62 10.49
CA VAL A 448 2.24 -20.32 11.13
C VAL A 448 1.88 -20.39 12.62
N LYS A 449 0.71 -20.95 12.94
CA LYS A 449 0.27 -21.14 14.34
C LYS A 449 1.17 -22.11 15.09
N ARG A 450 1.58 -23.22 14.48
CA ARG A 450 2.51 -24.19 15.10
C ARG A 450 3.87 -23.56 15.42
N VAL A 451 4.41 -22.77 14.49
CA VAL A 451 5.67 -22.03 14.69
C VAL A 451 5.52 -21.00 15.81
N ALA A 452 4.42 -20.23 15.84
CA ALA A 452 4.17 -19.28 16.91
C ALA A 452 4.11 -19.96 18.30
N LEU A 453 3.42 -21.09 18.41
CA LEU A 453 3.38 -21.87 19.65
C LEU A 453 4.78 -22.36 20.07
N HIS A 454 5.62 -22.76 19.11
CA HIS A 454 7.00 -23.15 19.38
C HIS A 454 7.83 -22.01 19.98
N TYR A 455 7.68 -20.79 19.45
CA TYR A 455 8.35 -19.59 19.97
C TYR A 455 7.68 -18.99 21.22
N GLY A 456 6.90 -19.78 21.96
CA GLY A 456 6.40 -19.41 23.29
C GLY A 456 5.13 -18.58 23.31
N PHE A 457 4.41 -18.47 22.18
CA PHE A 457 3.09 -17.85 22.16
C PHE A 457 1.98 -18.79 22.66
N HIS A 458 0.88 -18.22 23.10
CA HIS A 458 -0.40 -18.90 23.27
C HIS A 458 -1.53 -18.02 22.77
N PHE A 459 -2.58 -18.63 22.24
CA PHE A 459 -3.73 -17.93 21.68
C PHE A 459 -4.65 -17.42 22.78
N GLU A 460 -5.09 -16.17 22.63
CA GLU A 460 -6.18 -15.59 23.44
C GLU A 460 -7.45 -15.42 22.62
N LYS A 461 -7.31 -14.99 21.36
CA LYS A 461 -8.44 -14.78 20.44
C LYS A 461 -8.07 -15.16 19.02
N GLU A 462 -9.07 -15.62 18.28
CA GLU A 462 -8.97 -15.95 16.86
C GLU A 462 -10.30 -15.73 16.16
N ARG A 463 -10.26 -15.16 14.95
CA ARG A 463 -11.39 -15.13 14.02
C ARG A 463 -10.91 -14.86 12.59
N THR A 464 -11.79 -15.08 11.63
CA THR A 464 -11.58 -14.68 10.24
C THR A 464 -12.38 -13.43 9.93
N ILE A 465 -11.77 -12.45 9.26
CA ILE A 465 -12.39 -11.17 8.91
C ILE A 465 -12.33 -11.00 7.39
N GLU A 466 -13.50 -10.81 6.76
CA GLU A 466 -13.57 -10.44 5.34
C GLU A 466 -13.15 -8.98 5.16
N THR A 467 -12.19 -8.73 4.27
CA THR A 467 -11.74 -7.38 3.95
C THR A 467 -11.27 -7.24 2.49
N THR A 468 -10.89 -6.04 2.10
CA THR A 468 -10.22 -5.71 0.84
C THR A 468 -8.87 -5.06 1.10
N TYR A 469 -8.08 -4.85 0.05
CA TYR A 469 -6.84 -4.09 0.12
C TYR A 469 -6.72 -3.15 -1.08
N THR A 470 -6.71 -1.84 -0.85
CA THR A 470 -6.59 -0.78 -1.88
C THR A 470 -7.58 -0.93 -3.04
N THR A 471 -8.73 -1.55 -2.77
CA THR A 471 -9.71 -1.92 -3.80
C THR A 471 -10.58 -0.72 -4.16
N ASN A 472 -10.83 -0.50 -5.45
CA ASN A 472 -11.82 0.46 -5.89
C ASN A 472 -13.23 -0.06 -5.52
N PRO A 473 -13.94 0.55 -4.55
CA PRO A 473 -15.23 0.04 -4.07
C PRO A 473 -16.33 0.07 -5.14
N LYS A 474 -16.13 0.85 -6.22
CA LYS A 474 -17.05 0.97 -7.36
C LYS A 474 -16.66 0.13 -8.57
N SER A 475 -15.54 -0.61 -8.50
CA SER A 475 -15.12 -1.50 -9.58
C SER A 475 -16.09 -2.68 -9.71
N MET A 476 -16.34 -3.11 -10.95
CA MET A 476 -17.08 -4.33 -11.26
C MET A 476 -16.33 -5.59 -10.81
N MET A 477 -15.01 -5.48 -10.60
CA MET A 477 -14.15 -6.56 -10.12
C MET A 477 -13.46 -6.10 -8.83
N GLN A 478 -13.60 -6.87 -7.76
CA GLN A 478 -13.04 -6.58 -6.44
C GLN A 478 -12.41 -7.84 -5.86
N ASN A 479 -11.18 -7.73 -5.37
CA ASN A 479 -10.50 -8.80 -4.67
C ASN A 479 -10.85 -8.72 -3.19
N ARG A 480 -11.20 -9.86 -2.60
CA ARG A 480 -11.51 -9.98 -1.16
C ARG A 480 -10.57 -10.97 -0.51
N TYR A 481 -10.25 -10.69 0.74
CA TYR A 481 -9.44 -11.54 1.59
C TYR A 481 -10.26 -12.02 2.78
N ASN A 482 -10.16 -13.30 3.09
CA ASN A 482 -10.57 -13.85 4.36
C ASN A 482 -9.34 -13.80 5.28
N ALA A 483 -9.11 -12.64 5.87
CA ALA A 483 -7.91 -12.37 6.67
C ALA A 483 -8.00 -13.08 8.03
N ALA A 484 -6.89 -13.67 8.45
CA ALA A 484 -6.77 -14.26 9.77
C ALA A 484 -6.48 -13.15 10.79
N PHE A 485 -7.31 -13.08 11.82
CA PHE A 485 -7.14 -12.18 12.96
C PHE A 485 -6.86 -13.00 14.21
N TRP A 486 -5.81 -12.66 14.95
CA TRP A 486 -5.55 -13.27 16.25
C TRP A 486 -4.90 -12.32 17.23
N THR A 487 -5.12 -12.63 18.51
CA THR A 487 -4.31 -12.15 19.63
C THR A 487 -3.55 -13.34 20.19
N MET A 488 -2.23 -13.24 20.22
CA MET A 488 -1.36 -14.18 20.94
C MET A 488 -0.60 -13.45 22.03
N ARG A 489 -0.33 -14.13 23.14
CA ARG A 489 0.51 -13.61 24.22
C ARG A 489 1.77 -14.44 24.39
N LYS A 490 2.91 -13.78 24.54
CA LYS A 490 4.19 -14.42 24.88
C LYS A 490 4.14 -14.92 26.31
N ARG A 491 4.46 -16.19 26.55
CA ARG A 491 4.52 -16.76 27.91
C ARG A 491 5.59 -16.02 28.72
N SER A 492 5.28 -15.70 29.98
CA SER A 492 6.27 -15.16 30.91
C SER A 492 7.24 -16.27 31.34
N ALA A 493 8.54 -15.97 31.41
CA ALA A 493 9.57 -16.92 31.84
C ALA A 493 9.28 -17.48 33.25
N ILE A 494 8.64 -16.70 34.12
CA ILE A 494 8.27 -17.08 35.51
C ILE A 494 7.25 -18.23 35.54
N ALA A 495 6.37 -18.34 34.54
CA ALA A 495 5.38 -19.41 34.47
C ALA A 495 5.99 -20.76 34.07
N THR A 496 7.16 -20.76 33.41
CA THR A 496 7.87 -21.96 32.96
C THR A 496 8.60 -22.67 34.11
N GLU A 497 9.12 -21.93 35.09
CA GLU A 497 9.81 -22.53 36.26
C GLU A 497 8.85 -23.26 37.22
N GLN A 498 7.55 -22.92 37.20
CA GLN A 498 6.53 -23.62 38.00
C GLN A 498 5.91 -24.85 37.31
N ALA A 499 6.28 -25.10 36.04
CA ALA A 499 5.72 -26.19 35.22
C ALA A 499 6.69 -27.36 34.97
N THR A 500 7.89 -27.33 35.56
CA THR A 500 8.82 -28.48 35.60
C THR A 500 8.63 -29.26 36.91
N PRO A 501 8.15 -30.52 36.87
CA PRO A 501 7.98 -31.36 38.05
C PRO A 501 9.31 -31.82 38.69
#